data_AF-A0A2I0LBN5-F1
#
_entry.id   AF-A0A2I0LBN5-F1
#
_cell.length_a   1.000
_cell.length_b   1.000
_cell.length_c   1.000
_cell.angle_alpha   90.00
_cell.angle_beta   90.00
_cell.angle_gamma   90.00
#
_symmetry.space_group_name_H-M   'P 1'
#
loop_
_entity.id
_entity.type
_entity.pdbx_description
1 polymer ?
#
loop_
_entity_poly.entity_id
_entity_poly.type
_entity_poly.pdbx_seq_one_letter_code
_entity_poly.pdbx_strand_id
1 'polypeptide(L)'
;MRSKRLDELLNWEGIQKMRYSWMVACEALRLAPPVQGTFREAITDFAYSGFTIPKGWKTHWTPHSTHKDPKYFLDPEKFDPSRFEGSGPAPYTFVPLLFRLEKAIPDEKIIYNPNLVPASGLPICIEPRI
;
A
#
# COMPACT_ATOMS: atom_id res chain seq x y z
N MET A 1 16.22 2.60 23.79
CA MET A 1 16.41 3.46 22.59
C MET A 1 17.52 4.45 22.87
N ARG A 2 18.57 4.49 22.05
CA ARG A 2 19.59 5.55 22.14
C ARG A 2 19.02 6.80 21.49
N SER A 3 18.80 7.86 22.27
CA SER A 3 18.38 9.15 21.74
C SER A 3 19.49 9.72 20.86
N LYS A 4 19.18 10.03 19.60
CA LYS A 4 20.04 10.90 18.79
C LYS A 4 20.07 12.30 19.42
N ARG A 5 21.16 13.03 19.20
CA ARG A 5 21.23 14.42 19.64
C ARG A 5 20.31 15.27 18.76
N LEU A 6 19.74 16.34 19.32
CA LEU A 6 18.71 17.16 18.66
C LEU A 6 19.18 17.79 17.34
N ASP A 7 20.50 17.91 17.19
CA ASP A 7 21.29 18.49 16.10
C ASP A 7 21.70 17.48 15.00
N GLU A 8 21.39 16.20 15.17
CA GLU A 8 21.79 15.14 14.23
C GLU A 8 20.68 14.85 13.21
N LEU A 9 20.91 15.18 11.94
CA LEU A 9 19.93 14.97 10.86
C LEU A 9 19.56 13.49 10.68
N LEU A 10 18.30 13.25 10.32
CA LEU A 10 17.80 11.92 10.00
C LEU A 10 18.47 11.44 8.70
N ASN A 11 19.21 10.34 8.78
CA ASN A 11 19.81 9.68 7.62
C ASN A 11 19.06 8.39 7.29
N TRP A 12 19.27 7.86 6.08
CA TRP A 12 18.57 6.67 5.58
C TRP A 12 18.71 5.46 6.50
N GLU A 13 19.93 5.21 6.99
CA GLU A 13 20.20 4.12 7.94
C GLU A 13 19.43 4.29 9.25
N GLY A 14 19.28 5.53 9.73
CA GLY A 14 18.47 5.87 10.87
C GLY A 14 16.99 5.50 10.67
N ILE A 15 16.42 5.86 9.52
CA ILE A 15 15.03 5.54 9.16
C ILE A 15 14.81 4.03 9.14
N GLN A 16 15.73 3.28 8.52
CA GLN A 16 15.65 1.81 8.44
C GLN A 16 15.68 1.14 9.82
N LYS A 17 16.26 1.78 10.84
CA LYS A 17 16.29 1.29 12.23
C LYS A 17 15.03 1.64 13.04
N MET A 18 14.13 2.48 12.51
CA MET A 18 12.88 2.90 13.20
C MET A 18 11.79 1.83 13.11
N ARG A 19 12.04 0.65 13.70
CA ARG A 19 11.14 -0.51 13.63
C ARG A 19 9.72 -0.20 14.10
N TYR A 20 9.56 0.49 15.22
CA TYR A 20 8.24 0.82 15.74
C TYR A 20 7.47 1.77 14.82
N SER A 21 8.13 2.77 14.24
CA SER A 21 7.51 3.66 13.25
C SER A 21 7.06 2.90 12.01
N TRP A 22 7.84 1.92 11.57
CA TRP A 22 7.43 1.02 10.48
C TRP A 22 6.21 0.19 10.84
N MET A 23 6.15 -0.38 12.05
CA MET A 23 4.98 -1.13 12.55
C MET A 23 3.72 -0.26 12.60
N VAL A 24 3.85 0.99 13.06
CA VAL A 24 2.75 1.98 13.06
C VAL A 24 2.29 2.27 11.63
N ALA A 25 3.21 2.47 10.68
CA ALA A 25 2.87 2.68 9.28
C ALA A 25 2.15 1.47 8.66
N CYS A 26 2.61 0.25 8.96
CA CYS A 26 1.95 -0.97 8.49
C CYS A 26 0.53 -1.11 9.05
N GLU A 27 0.33 -0.85 10.34
CA GLU A 27 -1.00 -0.93 10.96
C GLU A 27 -1.95 0.15 10.43
N ALA A 28 -1.45 1.36 10.15
CA ALA A 28 -2.24 2.38 9.47
C ALA A 28 -2.67 1.93 8.07
N LEU A 29 -1.77 1.33 7.29
CA LEU A 29 -2.07 0.79 5.96
C LEU A 29 -3.01 -0.43 5.99
N ARG A 30 -3.02 -1.19 7.10
CA ARG A 30 -3.97 -2.30 7.30
C ARG A 30 -5.40 -1.79 7.50
N LEU A 31 -5.55 -0.74 8.31
CA LEU A 31 -6.87 -0.17 8.62
C LEU A 31 -7.40 0.71 7.50
N ALA A 32 -6.51 1.45 6.84
CA ALA A 32 -6.82 2.37 5.75
C ALA A 32 -5.93 2.11 4.52
N PRO A 33 -6.11 0.97 3.81
CA PRO A 33 -5.40 0.70 2.57
C PRO A 33 -5.69 1.80 1.53
N PRO A 34 -4.67 2.35 0.86
CA PRO A 34 -4.85 3.41 -0.15
C PRO A 34 -5.68 2.97 -1.35
N VAL A 35 -5.66 1.67 -1.68
CA VAL A 35 -6.43 1.08 -2.78
C VAL A 35 -7.47 0.14 -2.21
N GLN A 36 -8.74 0.42 -2.51
CA GLN A 36 -9.89 -0.31 -1.99
C GLN A 36 -10.03 -1.73 -2.56
N GLY A 37 -9.42 -2.00 -3.71
CA GLY A 37 -9.52 -3.29 -4.38
C GLY A 37 -9.18 -3.20 -5.86
N THR A 38 -9.23 -4.35 -6.51
CA THR A 38 -9.04 -4.48 -7.96
C THR A 38 -9.87 -5.63 -8.49
N PHE A 39 -10.08 -5.64 -9.81
CA PHE A 39 -10.71 -6.74 -10.49
C PHE A 39 -9.66 -7.74 -11.02
N ARG A 40 -10.04 -9.01 -11.03
CA ARG A 40 -9.28 -10.12 -11.63
C ARG A 40 -10.23 -10.97 -12.46
N GLU A 41 -9.79 -11.39 -13.63
CA GLU A 41 -10.56 -12.28 -14.48
C GLU A 41 -10.21 -13.75 -14.18
N ALA A 42 -11.22 -14.59 -14.03
CA ALA A 42 -11.06 -16.02 -13.89
C ALA A 42 -10.55 -16.61 -15.22
N ILE A 43 -9.33 -17.12 -15.26
CA ILE A 43 -8.74 -17.72 -16.48
C ILE A 43 -9.20 -19.16 -16.74
N THR A 44 -9.78 -19.80 -15.71
CA THR A 44 -10.33 -21.15 -15.73
C THR A 44 -11.54 -21.21 -14.79
N ASP A 45 -12.39 -22.21 -14.97
CA ASP A 45 -13.42 -22.55 -14.00
C ASP A 45 -12.74 -23.04 -12.71
N PHE A 46 -13.19 -22.57 -11.54
CA PHE A 46 -12.68 -23.03 -10.25
C PHE A 46 -13.76 -23.00 -9.15
N ALA A 47 -13.60 -23.82 -8.12
CA ALA A 47 -14.49 -23.83 -6.97
C ALA A 47 -13.91 -22.99 -5.81
N TYR A 48 -14.74 -22.14 -5.21
CA TYR A 48 -14.38 -21.32 -4.05
C TYR A 48 -15.56 -21.23 -3.07
N SER A 49 -15.34 -21.57 -1.81
CA SER A 49 -16.36 -21.52 -0.74
C SER A 49 -17.69 -22.20 -1.10
N GLY A 50 -17.63 -23.32 -1.85
CA GLY A 50 -18.82 -24.06 -2.30
C GLY A 50 -19.48 -23.52 -3.58
N PHE A 51 -18.96 -22.44 -4.16
CA PHE A 51 -19.42 -21.87 -5.42
C PHE A 51 -18.47 -22.21 -6.58
N THR A 52 -19.02 -22.43 -7.77
CA THR A 52 -18.23 -22.53 -9.00
C THR A 52 -18.15 -21.15 -9.65
N ILE A 53 -16.93 -20.65 -9.85
CA ILE A 53 -16.64 -19.40 -10.56
C ILE A 53 -16.21 -19.78 -11.98
N PRO A 54 -17.00 -19.47 -13.01
CA PRO A 54 -16.67 -19.78 -14.40
C PRO A 54 -15.53 -18.90 -14.95
N LYS A 55 -14.82 -19.44 -15.94
CA LYS A 55 -13.88 -18.72 -16.78
C LYS A 55 -14.52 -17.48 -17.39
N GLY A 56 -13.76 -16.39 -17.43
CA GLY A 56 -14.18 -15.08 -17.96
C GLY A 56 -14.91 -14.20 -16.95
N TRP A 57 -15.24 -14.70 -15.76
CA TRP A 57 -15.87 -13.89 -14.72
C TRP A 57 -14.89 -12.90 -14.11
N LYS A 58 -15.34 -11.65 -13.91
CA LYS A 58 -14.59 -10.63 -13.19
C LYS A 58 -14.89 -10.74 -11.70
N THR A 59 -13.89 -11.17 -10.94
CA THR A 59 -13.93 -11.21 -9.48
C THR A 59 -13.35 -9.90 -8.94
N HIS A 60 -13.99 -9.36 -7.91
CA HIS A 60 -13.46 -8.21 -7.18
C HIS A 60 -12.77 -8.69 -5.91
N TRP A 61 -11.51 -8.31 -5.73
CA TRP A 61 -10.78 -8.56 -4.50
C TRP A 61 -10.48 -7.24 -3.80
N THR A 62 -10.61 -7.22 -2.48
CA THR A 62 -10.35 -6.06 -1.63
C THR A 62 -9.39 -6.42 -0.51
N PRO A 63 -8.36 -5.60 -0.22
CA PRO A 63 -7.51 -5.81 0.95
C PRO A 63 -8.30 -5.82 2.26
N HIS A 64 -9.42 -5.09 2.33
CA HIS A 64 -10.27 -5.04 3.51
C HIS A 64 -10.82 -6.42 3.92
N SER A 65 -11.06 -7.33 2.95
CA SER A 65 -11.60 -8.65 3.28
C SER A 65 -10.61 -9.50 4.06
N THR A 66 -9.30 -9.31 3.88
CA THR A 66 -8.28 -10.02 4.67
C THR A 66 -7.80 -9.20 5.86
N HIS A 67 -7.64 -7.87 5.70
CA HIS A 67 -7.13 -6.98 6.74
C HIS A 67 -8.07 -6.88 7.94
N LYS A 68 -9.39 -7.06 7.73
CA LYS A 68 -10.42 -7.00 8.78
C LYS A 68 -10.97 -8.36 9.18
N ASP A 69 -10.41 -9.45 8.67
CA ASP A 69 -10.86 -10.80 9.04
C ASP A 69 -10.34 -11.17 10.44
N PRO A 70 -11.22 -11.41 11.42
CA PRO A 70 -10.83 -11.78 12.79
C PRO A 70 -10.07 -13.10 12.86
N LYS A 71 -10.14 -13.94 11.82
CA LYS A 71 -9.32 -15.16 11.70
C LYS A 71 -7.82 -14.85 11.65
N TYR A 72 -7.45 -13.72 11.04
CA TYR A 72 -6.04 -13.32 10.87
C TYR A 72 -5.66 -12.17 11.80
N PHE A 73 -6.60 -11.32 12.18
CA PHE A 73 -6.37 -10.15 13.03
C PHE A 73 -7.38 -10.08 14.17
N LEU A 74 -7.00 -10.54 15.37
CA LEU A 74 -7.84 -10.44 16.57
C LEU A 74 -8.20 -8.97 16.85
N ASP A 75 -9.47 -8.65 17.13
CA ASP A 75 -9.97 -7.28 17.26
C ASP A 75 -9.57 -6.39 16.07
N PRO A 76 -10.03 -6.70 14.84
CA PRO A 76 -9.46 -6.14 13.61
C PRO A 76 -9.61 -4.62 13.48
N GLU A 77 -10.57 -4.01 14.16
CA GLU A 77 -10.78 -2.55 14.17
C GLU A 77 -9.88 -1.82 15.17
N LYS A 78 -9.24 -2.54 16.11
CA LYS A 78 -8.31 -1.95 17.07
C LYS A 78 -6.97 -1.70 16.40
N PHE A 79 -6.51 -0.44 16.47
CA PHE A 79 -5.16 -0.04 16.08
C PHE A 79 -4.13 -0.65 17.05
N ASP A 80 -3.38 -1.64 16.57
CA ASP A 80 -2.36 -2.32 17.35
C ASP A 80 -1.10 -2.61 16.50
N PRO A 81 -0.07 -1.76 16.56
CA PRO A 81 1.18 -1.94 15.82
C PRO A 81 1.93 -3.23 16.18
N SER A 82 1.69 -3.82 17.36
CA SER A 82 2.42 -5.02 17.81
C SER A 82 2.18 -6.24 16.90
N ARG A 83 1.11 -6.23 16.10
CA ARG A 83 0.81 -7.23 15.05
C ARG A 83 1.93 -7.39 14.02
N PHE A 84 2.76 -6.37 13.85
CA PHE A 84 3.89 -6.36 12.92
C PHE A 84 5.25 -6.58 13.62
N GLU A 85 5.24 -7.00 14.88
CA GLU A 85 6.45 -7.44 15.56
C GLU A 85 6.91 -8.82 15.05
N GLY A 86 8.20 -9.11 15.20
CA GLY A 86 8.77 -10.41 14.81
C GLY A 86 8.64 -10.69 13.31
N SER A 87 8.02 -11.82 12.97
CA SER A 87 7.74 -12.24 11.59
C SER A 87 6.54 -11.54 10.96
N GLY A 88 5.77 -10.79 11.74
CA GLY A 88 4.54 -10.14 11.29
C GLY A 88 3.39 -11.12 10.99
N PRO A 89 2.33 -10.64 10.30
CA PRO A 89 1.14 -11.42 9.98
C PRO A 89 1.42 -12.60 9.05
N ALA A 90 0.50 -13.57 9.03
CA ALA A 90 0.61 -14.72 8.13
C ALA A 90 0.72 -14.29 6.65
N PRO A 91 1.40 -15.07 5.80
CA PRO A 91 1.55 -14.75 4.38
C PRO A 91 0.21 -14.43 3.71
N TYR A 92 0.20 -13.43 2.83
CA TYR A 92 -0.97 -12.99 2.05
C TYR A 92 -2.14 -12.41 2.86
N THR A 93 -2.02 -12.26 4.18
CA THR A 93 -3.07 -11.62 5.01
C THR A 93 -2.95 -10.10 5.03
N PHE A 94 -1.71 -9.58 4.99
CA PHE A 94 -1.41 -8.16 4.87
C PHE A 94 -0.91 -7.82 3.45
N VAL A 95 -1.74 -7.10 2.72
CA VAL A 95 -1.50 -6.66 1.33
C VAL A 95 -1.80 -5.16 1.22
N PRO A 96 -0.93 -4.28 1.76
CA PRO A 96 -1.17 -2.84 1.82
C PRO A 96 -0.99 -2.13 0.48
N LEU A 97 -0.17 -2.72 -0.39
CA LEU A 97 0.13 -2.25 -1.73
C LEU A 97 -0.10 -3.43 -2.67
N LEU A 98 -0.95 -3.25 -3.67
CA LEU A 98 -1.27 -4.27 -4.67
C LEU A 98 -0.09 -4.64 -5.57
N PHE A 99 0.97 -3.85 -5.52
CA PHE A 99 2.15 -4.00 -6.35
C PHE A 99 3.39 -4.04 -5.47
N ARG A 100 4.26 -5.01 -5.75
CA ARG A 100 5.65 -4.89 -5.38
C ARG A 100 6.22 -3.77 -6.23
N LEU A 101 6.56 -2.64 -5.61
CA LEU A 101 7.33 -1.59 -6.27
C LEU A 101 8.75 -2.12 -6.44
N GLU A 102 9.01 -2.78 -7.55
CA GLU A 102 10.37 -3.05 -7.99
C GLU A 102 10.85 -1.84 -8.78
N LYS A 103 12.06 -1.38 -8.50
CA LYS A 103 12.74 -0.48 -9.40
C LYS A 103 12.93 -1.22 -10.73
N ALA A 104 12.27 -0.76 -11.78
CA ALA A 104 12.56 -1.25 -13.13
C ALA A 104 14.02 -0.94 -13.52
N ILE A 105 14.60 0.14 -12.96
CA ILE A 105 15.98 0.56 -13.16
C ILE A 105 16.65 0.75 -11.78
N PRO A 106 17.64 -0.06 -11.40
CA PRO A 106 18.23 -0.08 -10.05
C PRO A 106 18.74 1.29 -9.54
N ASP A 107 19.32 2.09 -10.44
CA ASP A 107 20.03 3.33 -10.09
C ASP A 107 19.21 4.62 -10.33
N GLU A 108 17.95 4.50 -10.75
CA GLU A 108 17.12 5.66 -11.02
C GLU A 108 16.70 6.36 -9.72
N LYS A 109 16.88 7.69 -9.68
CA LYS A 109 16.34 8.56 -8.64
C LYS A 109 14.90 8.94 -9.02
N ILE A 110 13.94 8.50 -8.22
CA ILE A 110 12.54 8.89 -8.39
C ILE A 110 12.41 10.36 -7.97
N ILE A 111 12.25 11.26 -8.95
CA ILE A 111 11.86 12.64 -8.71
C ILE A 111 10.34 12.71 -8.83
N TYR A 112 9.65 12.59 -7.70
CA TYR A 112 8.20 12.75 -7.63
C TYR A 112 7.87 14.25 -7.62
N ASN A 113 7.33 14.77 -8.72
CA ASN A 113 6.76 16.12 -8.76
C ASN A 113 5.24 16.03 -8.49
N PRO A 114 4.75 16.47 -7.32
CA PRO A 114 3.34 16.38 -6.95
C PRO A 114 2.43 17.32 -7.78
N ASN A 115 2.98 18.18 -8.63
CA ASN A 115 2.19 19.07 -9.46
C ASN A 115 1.63 18.31 -10.67
N LEU A 116 0.31 18.24 -10.76
CA LEU A 116 -0.42 17.75 -11.93
C LEU A 116 -0.20 18.71 -13.10
N VAL A 117 0.85 18.49 -13.88
CA VAL A 117 1.03 19.18 -15.16
C VAL A 117 0.26 18.40 -16.24
N PRO A 118 -0.64 19.03 -17.01
CA PRO A 118 -1.29 18.36 -18.14
C PRO A 118 -0.26 17.87 -19.14
N ALA A 119 -0.39 16.61 -19.58
CA ALA A 119 0.60 15.90 -20.41
C ALA A 119 0.96 16.59 -21.73
N SER A 120 0.14 17.54 -22.19
CA SER A 120 0.30 18.23 -23.47
C SER A 120 0.49 19.76 -23.34
N GLY A 121 0.64 20.31 -22.13
CA GLY A 121 0.66 21.76 -21.92
C GLY A 121 -0.66 22.43 -22.33
N LEU A 122 -1.28 23.22 -21.47
CA LEU A 122 -2.41 24.03 -21.92
C LEU A 122 -1.85 25.15 -22.83
N PRO A 123 -2.24 25.25 -24.12
CA PRO A 123 -1.93 26.43 -24.91
C PRO A 123 -2.84 27.56 -24.42
N ILE A 124 -2.43 28.25 -23.36
CA ILE A 124 -3.14 29.44 -22.88
C ILE A 124 -2.66 30.60 -23.76
N CYS A 125 -3.49 31.01 -24.72
CA CYS A 125 -3.31 32.28 -25.41
C CYS A 125 -3.96 33.37 -24.55
N ILE A 126 -3.16 34.27 -23.97
CA ILE A 126 -3.66 35.42 -23.23
C ILE A 126 -3.89 36.54 -24.25
N GLU A 127 -5.15 36.84 -24.56
CA GLU A 127 -5.50 38.04 -25.32
C GLU A 127 -5.70 39.22 -24.37
N PRO A 128 -5.17 40.41 -24.69
CA PRO A 128 -5.45 41.61 -23.91
C PRO A 128 -6.92 41.99 -24.06
N ARG A 129 -7.63 42.15 -22.93
CA ARG A 129 -8.91 42.87 -22.92
C ARG A 129 -8.61 44.34 -23.14
N ILE A 130 -9.16 44.89 -24.22
CA ILE A 130 -9.32 46.35 -24.42
C ILE A 130 -10.21 46.90 -23.30
#